data_AF-A0A7C3EBC4-F1
#
_entry.id   AF-A0A7C3EBC4-F1
#
_cell.length_a   1.000
_cell.length_b   1.000
_cell.length_c   1.000
_cell.angle_alpha   90.00
_cell.angle_beta   90.00
_cell.angle_gamma   90.00
#
_symmetry.space_group_name_H-M   'P 1'
#
loop_
_entity.id
_entity.type
_entity.pdbx_description
1 polymer ?
#
loop_
_entity_poly.entity_id
_entity_poly.type
_entity_poly.pdbx_seq_one_letter_code
_entity_poly.pdbx_strand_id
1 'polypeptide(L)'
;MAYAVLAAVGNLYMDGKWTPSRPLSKHEETVLRKACSITESVILKEESETAYGKTSFKPETEVVHGRLLSAEEWKLLSEQVYPALLTGKTLSVQGSGKVGGSLLTSLMPYGVKLIAIADAGGAIFGDDLDMGEVLAAVENSRNHPDKALRASCVHATKNVKERILGLSGSAKVLEIECDIVAPAALENAVTEENARKIKAKLEVCGANGPNSSRAEKILAEQGVTVLYDFLANGAGVTASYFEWLRNLTDRFRYEAERIRHVSFDISCMDNYVMPEFKTRLKKILTNGESRNTTESWNLLLRDIMFAALNEDYQFAKQHKVSMKTAGFLNAQLRVLAATLARMDEKDRQSIMARLPEKSRTLLKPFMEHPEVKLFMQRGMKNY
;
A
#
# COMPACT_ATOMS: atom_id res chain seq x y z
N MET A 1 -1.38 -3.95 -0.05
CA MET A 1 -2.52 -4.02 0.89
C MET A 1 -2.13 -4.11 2.35
N ALA A 2 -1.39 -5.13 2.82
CA ALA A 2 -1.16 -5.31 4.26
C ALA A 2 -0.58 -4.08 4.97
N TYR A 3 0.50 -3.49 4.45
CA TYR A 3 1.05 -2.25 5.02
C TYR A 3 0.07 -1.08 5.05
N ALA A 4 -0.82 -0.97 4.05
CA ALA A 4 -1.88 0.02 4.06
C ALA A 4 -2.91 -0.26 5.18
N VAL A 5 -3.28 -1.52 5.39
CA VAL A 5 -4.13 -1.91 6.53
C VAL A 5 -3.46 -1.56 7.87
N LEU A 6 -2.18 -1.88 8.03
CA LEU A 6 -1.43 -1.57 9.26
C LEU A 6 -1.40 -0.06 9.53
N ALA A 7 -1.04 0.75 8.53
CA ALA A 7 -1.01 2.20 8.66
C ALA A 7 -2.42 2.78 8.93
N ALA A 8 -3.47 2.27 8.27
CA ALA A 8 -4.85 2.70 8.52
C ALA A 8 -5.29 2.42 9.96
N VAL A 9 -5.07 1.19 10.42
CA VAL A 9 -5.45 0.76 11.77
C VAL A 9 -4.68 1.55 12.84
N GLY A 10 -3.40 1.85 12.60
CA GLY A 10 -2.62 2.75 13.45
C GLY A 10 -3.25 4.15 13.59
N ASN A 11 -3.63 4.77 12.46
CA ASN A 11 -4.30 6.06 12.46
C ASN A 11 -5.69 6.02 13.12
N LEU A 12 -6.48 4.98 12.84
CA LEU A 12 -7.79 4.80 13.47
C LEU A 12 -7.69 4.64 14.98
N TYR A 13 -6.67 3.93 15.46
CA TYR A 13 -6.39 3.81 16.89
C TYR A 13 -5.99 5.16 17.50
N MET A 14 -5.11 5.91 16.84
CA MET A 14 -4.71 7.26 17.29
C MET A 14 -5.88 8.24 17.35
N ASP A 15 -6.91 8.03 16.52
CA ASP A 15 -8.16 8.79 16.53
C ASP A 15 -9.22 8.25 17.50
N GLY A 16 -8.93 7.19 18.26
CA GLY A 16 -9.89 6.56 19.19
C GLY A 16 -11.03 5.80 18.50
N LYS A 17 -10.92 5.56 17.18
CA LYS A 17 -11.91 4.83 16.37
C LYS A 17 -11.65 3.33 16.31
N TRP A 18 -10.51 2.89 16.84
CA TRP A 18 -10.11 1.49 16.86
C TRP A 18 -9.75 1.04 18.27
N THR A 19 -10.36 -0.04 18.73
CA THR A 19 -10.13 -0.59 20.07
C THR A 19 -9.19 -1.79 19.97
N PRO A 20 -8.03 -1.78 20.65
CA PRO A 20 -7.13 -2.93 20.64
C PRO A 20 -7.68 -4.09 21.49
N SER A 21 -7.14 -5.29 21.31
CA SER A 21 -7.44 -6.47 22.14
C SER A 21 -6.86 -6.35 23.56
N ARG A 22 -5.81 -5.53 23.73
CA ARG A 22 -5.23 -5.16 25.02
C ARG A 22 -4.80 -3.68 25.01
N PRO A 23 -4.69 -3.02 26.17
CA PRO A 23 -4.07 -1.70 26.24
C PRO A 23 -2.63 -1.72 25.71
N LEU A 24 -2.24 -0.65 25.03
CA LEU A 24 -0.85 -0.40 24.65
C LEU A 24 -0.15 0.34 25.79
N SER A 25 1.12 0.02 26.01
CA SER A 25 2.00 0.78 26.88
C SER A 25 2.33 2.15 26.28
N LYS A 26 2.76 3.10 27.12
CA LYS A 26 3.22 4.43 26.65
C LYS A 26 4.33 4.34 25.60
N HIS A 27 5.22 3.36 25.73
CA HIS A 27 6.30 3.15 24.77
C HIS A 27 5.76 2.66 23.43
N GLU A 28 4.87 1.65 23.44
CA GLU A 28 4.20 1.15 22.23
C GLU A 28 3.41 2.25 21.51
N GLU A 29 2.64 3.06 22.25
CA GLU A 29 1.91 4.19 21.68
C GLU A 29 2.85 5.25 21.07
N THR A 30 4.00 5.49 21.70
CA THR A 30 5.01 6.45 21.19
C THR A 30 5.58 5.97 19.86
N VAL A 31 5.93 4.68 19.76
CA VAL A 31 6.46 4.10 18.52
C VAL A 31 5.38 4.03 17.43
N LEU A 32 4.13 3.71 17.79
CA LEU A 32 3.02 3.75 16.83
C LEU A 32 2.74 5.16 16.32
N ARG A 33 2.85 6.18 17.19
CA ARG A 33 2.69 7.59 16.79
C ARG A 33 3.78 8.01 15.81
N LYS A 34 5.02 7.55 16.03
CA LYS A 34 6.13 7.75 15.08
C LYS A 34 5.78 7.15 13.71
N ALA A 35 5.28 5.92 13.67
CA ALA A 35 4.85 5.28 12.42
C ALA A 35 3.71 6.02 11.70
N CYS A 36 2.72 6.55 12.44
CA CYS A 36 1.61 7.33 11.88
C CYS A 36 2.01 8.74 11.42
N SER A 37 3.23 9.18 11.77
CA SER A 37 3.78 10.49 11.39
C SER A 37 4.69 10.44 10.15
N ILE A 38 4.96 9.23 9.64
CA ILE A 38 5.75 9.03 8.42
C ILE A 38 4.98 9.63 7.24
N THR A 39 5.56 10.63 6.59
CA THR A 39 5.07 11.27 5.37
C THR A 39 6.24 11.43 4.41
N GLU A 40 5.98 11.71 3.13
CA GLU A 40 7.00 11.97 2.12
C GLU A 40 7.92 13.12 2.57
N SER A 41 7.33 14.19 3.10
CA SER A 41 8.07 15.36 3.60
C SER A 41 9.00 15.03 4.77
N VAL A 42 8.63 14.07 5.61
CA VAL A 42 9.44 13.59 6.74
C VAL A 42 10.59 12.71 6.23
N ILE A 43 10.30 11.83 5.27
CA ILE A 43 11.30 10.97 4.62
C ILE A 43 12.37 11.83 3.93
N LEU A 44 11.95 12.82 3.13
CA LEU A 44 12.86 13.75 2.44
C LEU A 44 13.80 14.50 3.37
N LYS A 45 13.35 14.87 4.56
CA LYS A 45 14.18 15.58 5.55
C LYS A 45 15.23 14.68 6.17
N GLU A 46 14.96 13.38 6.26
CA GLU A 46 15.91 12.40 6.79
C GLU A 46 16.84 11.81 5.71
N GLU A 47 16.51 12.00 4.44
CA GLU A 47 17.32 11.57 3.30
C GLU A 47 18.64 12.36 3.25
N SER A 48 19.76 11.63 3.34
CA SER A 48 21.10 12.18 3.23
C SER A 48 22.06 11.12 2.67
N GLU A 49 23.18 11.52 2.05
CA GLU A 49 24.20 10.55 1.62
C GLU A 49 24.78 9.75 2.79
N THR A 50 24.79 10.35 3.98
CA THR A 50 25.19 9.72 5.25
C THR A 50 24.04 8.97 5.92
N ALA A 51 22.86 8.88 5.29
CA ALA A 51 21.64 8.43 5.95
C ALA A 51 21.71 6.97 6.41
N TYR A 52 22.43 6.14 5.66
CA TYR A 52 22.38 4.70 5.85
C TYR A 52 23.75 4.10 6.26
N GLY A 53 24.61 4.89 6.92
CA GLY A 53 25.89 4.42 7.48
C GLY A 53 27.09 4.53 6.54
N LYS A 54 28.13 3.70 6.76
CA LYS A 54 29.35 3.64 5.93
C LYS A 54 29.02 3.24 4.48
N THR A 55 29.85 3.66 3.53
CA THR A 55 29.76 3.32 2.09
C THR A 55 29.75 1.81 1.82
N SER A 56 30.31 1.00 2.72
CA SER A 56 30.30 -0.47 2.63
C SER A 56 29.08 -1.06 3.35
N PHE A 57 28.20 -1.71 2.59
CA PHE A 57 27.11 -2.56 3.07
C PHE A 57 27.47 -4.02 2.85
N LYS A 58 27.15 -4.89 3.80
CA LYS A 58 27.31 -6.34 3.63
C LYS A 58 25.95 -7.01 3.51
N PRO A 59 25.44 -7.26 2.29
CA PRO A 59 24.10 -7.83 2.07
C PRO A 59 23.94 -9.22 2.70
N GLU A 60 25.04 -9.94 2.92
CA GLU A 60 25.06 -11.22 3.65
C GLU A 60 24.70 -11.10 5.14
N THR A 61 24.91 -9.94 5.78
CA THR A 61 24.73 -9.77 7.24
C THR A 61 23.86 -8.59 7.65
N GLU A 62 23.53 -7.69 6.72
CA GLU A 62 22.86 -6.43 7.01
C GLU A 62 21.56 -6.26 6.20
N VAL A 63 20.57 -5.61 6.79
CA VAL A 63 19.32 -5.18 6.15
C VAL A 63 19.31 -3.66 6.09
N VAL A 64 18.91 -3.06 4.96
CA VAL A 64 18.79 -1.61 4.83
C VAL A 64 17.47 -1.13 5.42
N HIS A 65 17.50 -0.79 6.71
CA HIS A 65 16.39 -0.13 7.39
C HIS A 65 16.28 1.35 7.02
N GLY A 66 15.05 1.87 7.02
CA GLY A 66 14.78 3.31 7.03
C GLY A 66 15.28 3.96 8.33
N ARG A 67 15.55 5.27 8.34
CA ARG A 67 15.89 6.01 9.56
C ARG A 67 14.68 6.28 10.47
N LEU A 68 13.50 6.37 9.88
CA LEU A 68 12.27 6.71 10.59
C LEU A 68 11.78 5.63 11.55
N LEU A 69 12.10 4.36 11.28
CA LEU A 69 11.79 3.25 12.19
C LEU A 69 13.01 2.34 12.27
N SER A 70 13.58 2.22 13.48
CA SER A 70 14.66 1.26 13.75
C SER A 70 14.18 -0.18 13.55
N ALA A 71 15.11 -1.13 13.50
CA ALA A 71 14.77 -2.55 13.41
C ALA A 71 13.97 -3.01 14.64
N GLU A 72 14.34 -2.53 15.83
CA GLU A 72 13.69 -2.80 17.11
C GLU A 72 12.30 -2.16 17.18
N GLU A 73 12.15 -0.91 16.74
CA GLU A 73 10.86 -0.23 16.66
C GLU A 73 9.92 -0.96 15.70
N TRP A 74 10.42 -1.37 14.52
CA TRP A 74 9.61 -2.14 13.59
C TRP A 74 9.23 -3.50 14.15
N LYS A 75 10.16 -4.20 14.80
CA LYS A 75 9.89 -5.48 15.45
C LYS A 75 8.80 -5.34 16.52
N LEU A 76 8.89 -4.31 17.36
CA LEU A 76 7.86 -3.99 18.36
C LEU A 76 6.51 -3.76 17.67
N LEU A 77 6.48 -2.98 16.58
CA LEU A 77 5.25 -2.72 15.83
C LEU A 77 4.66 -4.00 15.24
N SER A 78 5.46 -4.79 14.52
CA SER A 78 4.99 -5.98 13.79
C SER A 78 4.65 -7.16 14.69
N GLU A 79 5.36 -7.35 15.80
CA GLU A 79 5.21 -8.53 16.67
C GLU A 79 4.33 -8.28 17.90
N GLN A 80 4.10 -7.01 18.30
CA GLN A 80 3.36 -6.70 19.52
C GLN A 80 2.22 -5.71 19.30
N VAL A 81 2.49 -4.56 18.68
CA VAL A 81 1.50 -3.48 18.55
C VAL A 81 0.42 -3.82 17.54
N TYR A 82 0.77 -4.15 16.30
CA TYR A 82 -0.21 -4.50 15.28
C TYR A 82 -0.99 -5.79 15.63
N PRO A 83 -0.37 -6.83 16.20
CA PRO A 83 -1.13 -7.96 16.76
C PRO A 83 -2.12 -7.51 17.85
N ALA A 84 -1.74 -6.61 18.77
CA ALA A 84 -2.68 -6.07 19.74
C ALA A 84 -3.82 -5.28 19.08
N LEU A 85 -3.57 -4.59 17.98
CA LEU A 85 -4.60 -3.85 17.24
C LEU A 85 -5.53 -4.78 16.43
N LEU A 86 -5.03 -5.89 15.90
CA LEU A 86 -5.75 -6.74 14.94
C LEU A 86 -6.30 -8.04 15.51
N THR A 87 -5.76 -8.53 16.63
CA THR A 87 -6.21 -9.81 17.22
C THR A 87 -7.70 -9.77 17.54
N GLY A 88 -8.43 -10.77 17.05
CA GLY A 88 -9.86 -10.93 17.25
C GLY A 88 -10.73 -10.01 16.39
N LYS A 89 -10.14 -9.12 15.58
CA LYS A 89 -10.88 -8.33 14.60
C LYS A 89 -11.38 -9.23 13.49
N THR A 90 -12.57 -8.94 12.99
CA THR A 90 -13.24 -9.75 11.97
C THR A 90 -13.01 -9.18 10.57
N LEU A 91 -12.73 -10.08 9.63
CA LEU A 91 -12.45 -9.79 8.24
C LEU A 91 -13.45 -10.51 7.34
N SER A 92 -13.98 -9.79 6.36
CA SER A 92 -14.78 -10.33 5.28
C SER A 92 -14.17 -9.98 3.92
N VAL A 93 -14.05 -10.96 3.00
CA VAL A 93 -13.33 -10.77 1.73
C VAL A 93 -14.15 -11.22 0.53
N GLN A 94 -14.45 -10.30 -0.39
CA GLN A 94 -14.98 -10.67 -1.70
C GLN A 94 -13.81 -10.86 -2.67
N GLY A 95 -13.43 -12.10 -2.94
CA GLY A 95 -12.37 -12.49 -3.87
C GLY A 95 -11.28 -13.31 -3.19
N SER A 96 -11.12 -14.57 -3.58
CA SER A 96 -10.08 -15.48 -3.07
C SER A 96 -8.82 -15.56 -3.96
N GLY A 97 -8.80 -14.79 -5.07
CA GLY A 97 -7.70 -14.76 -6.02
C GLY A 97 -6.43 -14.09 -5.48
N LYS A 98 -5.50 -13.71 -6.38
CA LYS A 98 -4.18 -13.17 -5.99
C LYS A 98 -4.24 -12.04 -4.95
N VAL A 99 -5.17 -11.10 -5.14
CA VAL A 99 -5.35 -9.93 -4.27
C VAL A 99 -5.86 -10.39 -2.90
N GLY A 100 -7.08 -10.93 -2.80
CA GLY A 100 -7.64 -11.35 -1.52
C GLY A 100 -6.85 -12.44 -0.82
N GLY A 101 -6.29 -13.41 -1.55
CA GLY A 101 -5.39 -14.42 -1.00
C GLY A 101 -4.13 -13.82 -0.38
N SER A 102 -3.49 -12.85 -1.04
CA SER A 102 -2.36 -12.11 -0.48
C SER A 102 -2.73 -11.33 0.78
N LEU A 103 -3.93 -10.76 0.84
CA LEU A 103 -4.45 -10.11 2.05
C LEU A 103 -4.56 -11.11 3.21
N LEU A 104 -5.15 -12.30 2.97
CA LEU A 104 -5.27 -13.36 3.98
C LEU A 104 -3.89 -13.78 4.49
N THR A 105 -2.96 -14.12 3.59
CA THR A 105 -1.59 -14.52 3.96
C THR A 105 -0.90 -13.47 4.82
N SER A 106 -1.08 -12.19 4.47
CA SER A 106 -0.40 -11.11 5.17
C SER A 106 -1.03 -10.77 6.52
N LEU A 107 -2.33 -10.98 6.69
CA LEU A 107 -3.04 -10.70 7.95
C LEU A 107 -3.05 -11.87 8.93
N MET A 108 -2.80 -13.09 8.45
CA MET A 108 -2.73 -14.30 9.26
C MET A 108 -1.83 -14.18 10.51
N PRO A 109 -0.62 -13.57 10.45
CA PRO A 109 0.24 -13.44 11.64
C PRO A 109 -0.32 -12.50 12.74
N TYR A 110 -1.35 -11.71 12.44
CA TYR A 110 -1.85 -10.67 13.34
C TYR A 110 -3.14 -11.08 14.10
N GLY A 111 -3.58 -12.34 13.95
CA GLY A 111 -4.72 -12.88 14.71
C GLY A 111 -6.09 -12.36 14.27
N VAL A 112 -6.21 -11.87 13.02
CA VAL A 112 -7.49 -11.49 12.40
C VAL A 112 -8.32 -12.75 12.14
N LYS A 113 -9.63 -12.68 12.37
CA LYS A 113 -10.58 -13.78 12.13
C LYS A 113 -11.28 -13.60 10.78
N LEU A 114 -11.15 -14.57 9.89
CA LEU A 114 -11.90 -14.55 8.62
C LEU A 114 -13.31 -15.06 8.87
N ILE A 115 -14.33 -14.21 8.74
CA ILE A 115 -15.72 -14.63 9.01
C ILE A 115 -16.51 -14.94 7.74
N ALA A 116 -16.09 -14.40 6.59
CA ALA A 116 -16.67 -14.73 5.31
C ALA A 116 -15.70 -14.50 4.16
N ILE A 117 -15.81 -15.36 3.13
CA ILE A 117 -15.10 -15.17 1.87
C ILE A 117 -15.93 -15.68 0.70
N ALA A 118 -15.87 -14.97 -0.42
CA ALA A 118 -16.52 -15.37 -1.66
C ALA A 118 -15.57 -15.32 -2.86
N ASP A 119 -15.88 -16.11 -3.88
CA ASP A 119 -15.33 -16.03 -5.23
C ASP A 119 -16.36 -16.53 -6.27
N ALA A 120 -15.90 -16.84 -7.48
CA ALA A 120 -16.77 -17.29 -8.58
C ALA A 120 -17.51 -18.60 -8.28
N GLY A 121 -16.94 -19.48 -7.44
CA GLY A 121 -17.55 -20.76 -7.08
C GLY A 121 -18.59 -20.64 -5.97
N GLY A 122 -18.55 -19.56 -5.19
CA GLY A 122 -19.53 -19.27 -4.17
C GLY A 122 -18.96 -18.54 -2.96
N ALA A 123 -19.70 -18.58 -1.86
CA ALA A 123 -19.34 -17.96 -0.59
C ALA A 123 -19.36 -18.99 0.55
N ILE A 124 -18.47 -18.80 1.50
CA ILE A 124 -18.45 -19.51 2.78
C ILE A 124 -18.48 -18.51 3.94
N PHE A 125 -19.16 -18.91 5.01
CA PHE A 125 -19.30 -18.13 6.23
C PHE A 125 -18.98 -18.99 7.45
N GLY A 126 -18.38 -18.38 8.47
CA GLY A 126 -18.01 -19.03 9.72
C GLY A 126 -17.67 -18.01 10.80
N ASP A 127 -17.34 -18.48 12.01
CA ASP A 127 -16.91 -17.58 13.09
C ASP A 127 -15.42 -17.24 12.99
N ASP A 128 -14.63 -18.15 12.41
CA ASP A 128 -13.18 -18.06 12.23
C ASP A 128 -12.72 -19.11 11.22
N LEU A 129 -12.93 -18.84 9.94
CA LEU A 129 -12.52 -19.70 8.83
C LEU A 129 -10.98 -19.83 8.82
N ASP A 130 -10.49 -21.07 8.68
CA ASP A 130 -9.05 -21.33 8.60
C ASP A 130 -8.48 -20.73 7.30
N MET A 131 -7.84 -19.57 7.41
CA MET A 131 -7.28 -18.85 6.25
C MET A 131 -6.26 -19.72 5.48
N GLY A 132 -5.51 -20.58 6.17
CA GLY A 132 -4.55 -21.49 5.53
C GLY A 132 -5.24 -22.57 4.72
N GLU A 133 -6.30 -23.18 5.25
CA GLU A 133 -7.13 -24.14 4.53
C GLU A 133 -7.84 -23.46 3.34
N VAL A 134 -8.37 -22.25 3.51
CA VAL A 134 -9.00 -21.48 2.42
C VAL A 134 -8.02 -21.27 1.26
N LEU A 135 -6.78 -20.84 1.55
CA LEU A 135 -5.75 -20.66 0.53
C LEU A 135 -5.37 -21.99 -0.14
N ALA A 136 -5.23 -23.07 0.64
CA ALA A 136 -4.94 -24.40 0.10
C ALA A 136 -6.10 -24.94 -0.76
N ALA A 137 -7.35 -24.70 -0.37
CA ALA A 137 -8.55 -25.08 -1.12
C ALA A 137 -8.58 -24.41 -2.49
N VAL A 138 -8.27 -23.10 -2.55
CA VAL A 138 -8.13 -22.35 -3.80
C VAL A 138 -6.99 -22.92 -4.66
N GLU A 139 -5.83 -23.21 -4.08
CA GLU A 139 -4.70 -23.76 -4.84
C GLU A 139 -5.02 -25.15 -5.42
N ASN A 140 -5.50 -26.07 -4.58
CA ASN A 140 -5.71 -27.47 -4.92
C ASN A 140 -6.87 -27.67 -5.91
N SER A 141 -7.80 -26.72 -5.97
CA SER A 141 -8.94 -26.77 -6.90
C SER A 141 -8.69 -26.08 -8.23
N ARG A 142 -7.48 -25.60 -8.55
CA ARG A 142 -7.18 -24.91 -9.83
C ARG A 142 -7.58 -25.70 -11.08
N ASN A 143 -7.44 -27.03 -11.02
CA ASN A 143 -7.74 -27.95 -12.13
C ASN A 143 -9.09 -28.68 -11.97
N HIS A 144 -9.99 -28.18 -11.11
CA HIS A 144 -11.30 -28.79 -10.91
C HIS A 144 -12.06 -28.97 -12.26
N PRO A 145 -12.74 -30.11 -12.49
CA PRO A 145 -13.40 -30.38 -13.77
C PRO A 145 -14.51 -29.36 -14.08
N ASP A 146 -15.32 -29.02 -13.07
CA ASP A 146 -16.27 -27.91 -13.15
C ASP A 146 -15.51 -26.58 -13.08
N LYS A 147 -15.64 -25.76 -14.14
CA LYS A 147 -15.03 -24.43 -14.26
C LYS A 147 -15.50 -23.48 -13.17
N ALA A 148 -16.75 -23.56 -12.73
CA ALA A 148 -17.28 -22.69 -11.70
C ALA A 148 -16.61 -22.94 -10.34
N LEU A 149 -16.17 -24.17 -10.09
CA LEU A 149 -15.53 -24.59 -8.85
C LEU A 149 -14.00 -24.60 -8.93
N ARG A 150 -13.41 -24.06 -10.01
CA ARG A 150 -11.95 -23.93 -10.12
C ARG A 150 -11.44 -22.82 -9.23
N ALA A 151 -10.31 -23.08 -8.59
CA ALA A 151 -9.61 -22.12 -7.76
C ALA A 151 -10.52 -21.41 -6.76
N SER A 152 -11.33 -22.17 -6.02
CA SER A 152 -12.41 -21.63 -5.20
C SER A 152 -12.25 -21.93 -3.71
N CYS A 153 -12.61 -20.96 -2.87
CA CYS A 153 -12.68 -21.05 -1.44
C CYS A 153 -13.80 -22.01 -0.99
N VAL A 154 -14.75 -22.34 -1.86
CA VAL A 154 -15.86 -23.26 -1.53
C VAL A 154 -15.43 -24.72 -1.35
N HIS A 155 -14.14 -25.03 -1.42
CA HIS A 155 -13.64 -26.35 -1.04
C HIS A 155 -13.11 -26.41 0.41
N ALA A 156 -12.95 -25.26 1.08
CA ALA A 156 -12.58 -25.23 2.50
C ALA A 156 -13.73 -25.70 3.39
N THR A 157 -13.43 -26.36 4.51
CA THR A 157 -14.43 -27.05 5.35
C THR A 157 -14.32 -26.71 6.83
N LYS A 158 -13.15 -26.36 7.35
CA LYS A 158 -12.96 -26.08 8.77
C LYS A 158 -13.70 -24.80 9.15
N ASN A 159 -14.45 -24.89 10.24
CA ASN A 159 -15.24 -23.79 10.82
C ASN A 159 -16.26 -23.16 9.86
N VAL A 160 -16.57 -23.81 8.73
CA VAL A 160 -17.62 -23.37 7.80
C VAL A 160 -18.97 -23.72 8.38
N LYS A 161 -19.81 -22.70 8.60
CA LYS A 161 -21.19 -22.85 9.09
C LYS A 161 -22.22 -22.76 7.98
N GLU A 162 -21.97 -21.94 6.97
CA GLU A 162 -22.85 -21.77 5.82
C GLU A 162 -22.01 -21.75 4.53
N ARG A 163 -22.55 -22.36 3.48
CA ARG A 163 -21.98 -22.34 2.13
C ARG A 163 -23.09 -22.00 1.14
N ILE A 164 -22.82 -21.02 0.29
CA ILE A 164 -23.68 -20.64 -0.82
C ILE A 164 -22.90 -20.90 -2.09
N LEU A 165 -23.39 -21.77 -2.97
CA LEU A 165 -22.74 -22.03 -4.26
C LEU A 165 -23.16 -20.97 -5.30
N GLY A 166 -22.23 -20.61 -6.17
CA GLY A 166 -22.42 -19.58 -7.18
C GLY A 166 -22.49 -18.15 -6.61
N LEU A 167 -22.78 -17.19 -7.48
CA LEU A 167 -22.54 -15.76 -7.21
C LEU A 167 -23.52 -15.13 -6.20
N SER A 168 -24.59 -15.81 -5.80
CA SER A 168 -25.63 -15.27 -4.91
C SER A 168 -25.12 -14.91 -3.51
N GLY A 169 -23.99 -15.48 -3.09
CA GLY A 169 -23.34 -15.14 -1.82
C GLY A 169 -22.41 -13.93 -1.87
N SER A 170 -22.05 -13.44 -3.06
CA SER A 170 -20.99 -12.41 -3.21
C SER A 170 -21.33 -11.09 -2.51
N ALA A 171 -22.56 -10.59 -2.68
CA ALA A 171 -23.01 -9.36 -2.01
C ALA A 171 -23.14 -9.55 -0.49
N LYS A 172 -23.61 -10.72 -0.03
CA LYS A 172 -23.75 -11.02 1.41
C LYS A 172 -22.42 -10.94 2.15
N VAL A 173 -21.33 -11.36 1.52
CA VAL A 173 -19.98 -11.25 2.09
C VAL A 173 -19.59 -9.78 2.30
N LEU A 174 -20.00 -8.86 1.45
CA LEU A 174 -19.73 -7.42 1.66
C LEU A 174 -20.63 -6.80 2.74
N GLU A 175 -21.84 -7.33 2.91
CA GLU A 175 -22.86 -6.78 3.82
C GLU A 175 -22.78 -7.32 5.26
N ILE A 176 -21.99 -8.38 5.51
CA ILE A 176 -21.86 -8.98 6.84
C ILE A 176 -21.19 -8.02 7.83
N GLU A 177 -21.67 -8.02 9.07
CA GLU A 177 -21.07 -7.25 10.14
C GLU A 177 -19.64 -7.75 10.43
N CYS A 178 -18.66 -6.89 10.20
CA CYS A 178 -17.25 -7.15 10.41
C CYS A 178 -16.51 -5.85 10.80
N ASP A 179 -15.26 -5.96 11.25
CA ASP A 179 -14.40 -4.79 11.46
C ASP A 179 -13.78 -4.29 10.15
N ILE A 180 -13.39 -5.24 9.29
CA ILE A 180 -12.70 -5.01 8.01
C ILE A 180 -13.43 -5.72 6.88
N VAL A 181 -13.81 -4.98 5.83
CA VAL A 181 -14.37 -5.55 4.59
C VAL A 181 -13.41 -5.30 3.42
N ALA A 182 -13.23 -6.29 2.56
CA ALA A 182 -12.31 -6.20 1.42
C ALA A 182 -12.97 -6.62 0.10
N PRO A 183 -13.49 -5.66 -0.69
CA PRO A 183 -13.87 -5.93 -2.07
C PRO A 183 -12.62 -6.09 -2.96
N ALA A 184 -12.31 -7.32 -3.33
CA ALA A 184 -11.08 -7.74 -3.99
C ALA A 184 -11.30 -8.57 -5.27
N ALA A 185 -12.53 -8.60 -5.81
CA ALA A 185 -12.86 -9.35 -7.02
C ALA A 185 -13.37 -8.47 -8.17
N LEU A 186 -14.40 -7.66 -7.93
CA LEU A 186 -15.17 -6.99 -8.99
C LEU A 186 -15.12 -5.47 -8.88
N GLU A 187 -15.18 -4.80 -10.03
CA GLU A 187 -15.56 -3.39 -10.09
C GLU A 187 -17.04 -3.22 -9.72
N ASN A 188 -17.41 -2.05 -9.19
CA ASN A 188 -18.77 -1.71 -8.77
C ASN A 188 -19.45 -2.77 -7.88
N ALA A 189 -18.67 -3.51 -7.10
CA ALA A 189 -19.16 -4.47 -6.10
C ALA A 189 -19.93 -3.77 -4.95
N VAL A 190 -19.56 -2.52 -4.65
CA VAL A 190 -20.23 -1.67 -3.67
C VAL A 190 -20.92 -0.51 -4.39
N THR A 191 -22.25 -0.54 -4.35
CA THR A 191 -23.14 0.42 -5.00
C THR A 191 -24.01 1.14 -3.97
N GLU A 192 -24.82 2.10 -4.42
CA GLU A 192 -25.81 2.76 -3.57
C GLU A 192 -26.77 1.77 -2.89
N GLU A 193 -26.99 0.60 -3.49
CA GLU A 193 -27.93 -0.43 -3.01
C GLU A 193 -27.43 -1.15 -1.76
N ASN A 194 -26.12 -1.40 -1.65
CA ASN A 194 -25.53 -2.16 -0.55
C ASN A 194 -24.62 -1.34 0.37
N ALA A 195 -24.14 -0.16 -0.04
CA ALA A 195 -23.22 0.66 0.77
C ALA A 195 -23.77 0.93 2.19
N ARG A 196 -25.06 1.23 2.33
CA ARG A 196 -25.69 1.49 3.65
C ARG A 196 -25.69 0.28 4.59
N LYS A 197 -25.57 -0.92 4.03
CA LYS A 197 -25.55 -2.18 4.78
C LYS A 197 -24.15 -2.53 5.27
N ILE A 198 -23.09 -2.00 4.66
CA ILE A 198 -21.72 -2.19 5.14
C ILE A 198 -21.60 -1.57 6.54
N LYS A 199 -21.19 -2.41 7.51
CA LYS A 199 -21.00 -2.02 8.93
C LYS A 199 -19.52 -1.96 9.35
N ALA A 200 -18.61 -2.22 8.42
CA ALA A 200 -17.18 -2.20 8.67
C ALA A 200 -16.69 -0.81 9.08
N LYS A 201 -15.63 -0.79 9.92
CA LYS A 201 -14.91 0.44 10.25
C LYS A 201 -13.88 0.79 9.17
N LEU A 202 -13.34 -0.25 8.54
CA LEU A 202 -12.32 -0.16 7.51
C LEU A 202 -12.77 -0.95 6.27
N GLU A 203 -12.76 -0.30 5.13
CA GLU A 203 -12.89 -0.95 3.82
C GLU A 203 -11.55 -0.94 3.10
N VAL A 204 -11.15 -2.09 2.55
CA VAL A 204 -9.89 -2.27 1.83
C VAL A 204 -10.20 -2.62 0.37
N CYS A 205 -10.20 -1.61 -0.49
CA CYS A 205 -10.49 -1.78 -1.92
C CYS A 205 -9.34 -2.51 -2.63
N GLY A 206 -9.41 -3.85 -2.67
CA GLY A 206 -8.40 -4.66 -3.36
C GLY A 206 -8.58 -4.66 -4.88
N ALA A 207 -9.82 -4.65 -5.36
CA ALA A 207 -10.14 -4.56 -6.79
C ALA A 207 -9.91 -3.14 -7.32
N ASN A 208 -9.89 -3.00 -8.65
CA ASN A 208 -9.91 -1.68 -9.29
C ASN A 208 -11.36 -1.20 -9.39
N GLY A 209 -11.66 -0.02 -8.86
CA GLY A 209 -13.00 0.57 -8.88
C GLY A 209 -14.11 -0.26 -8.22
N PRO A 210 -13.91 -0.89 -7.04
CA PRO A 210 -14.97 -1.70 -6.43
C PRO A 210 -16.17 -0.85 -5.99
N ASN A 211 -15.96 0.45 -5.73
CA ASN A 211 -17.00 1.33 -5.23
C ASN A 211 -17.47 2.27 -6.33
N SER A 212 -18.79 2.35 -6.50
CA SER A 212 -19.42 3.45 -7.23
C SER A 212 -19.22 4.80 -6.52
N SER A 213 -19.28 5.91 -7.26
CA SER A 213 -19.16 7.25 -6.66
C SER A 213 -20.24 7.55 -5.61
N ARG A 214 -21.46 7.01 -5.78
CA ARG A 214 -22.53 7.17 -4.79
C ARG A 214 -22.26 6.36 -3.52
N ALA A 215 -21.76 5.14 -3.66
CA ALA A 215 -21.35 4.31 -2.52
C ALA A 215 -20.27 4.99 -1.68
N GLU A 216 -19.24 5.58 -2.31
CA GLU A 216 -18.17 6.28 -1.59
C GLU A 216 -18.70 7.42 -0.72
N LYS A 217 -19.67 8.19 -1.22
CA LYS A 217 -20.31 9.25 -0.45
C LYS A 217 -21.06 8.67 0.76
N ILE A 218 -21.82 7.60 0.57
CA ILE A 218 -22.56 6.92 1.65
C ILE A 218 -21.61 6.38 2.72
N LEU A 219 -20.53 5.72 2.31
CA LEU A 219 -19.53 5.15 3.21
C LEU A 219 -18.82 6.25 4.03
N ALA A 220 -18.48 7.36 3.39
CA ALA A 220 -17.89 8.52 4.06
C ALA A 220 -18.86 9.15 5.09
N GLU A 221 -20.14 9.27 4.75
CA GLU A 221 -21.19 9.75 5.66
C GLU A 221 -21.39 8.81 6.86
N GLN A 222 -21.20 7.50 6.67
CA GLN A 222 -21.25 6.50 7.75
C GLN A 222 -19.97 6.46 8.60
N GLY A 223 -18.94 7.22 8.22
CA GLY A 223 -17.65 7.23 8.92
C GLY A 223 -16.77 6.01 8.64
N VAL A 224 -17.07 5.23 7.59
CA VAL A 224 -16.23 4.12 7.13
C VAL A 224 -14.95 4.69 6.55
N THR A 225 -13.81 4.19 7.00
CA THR A 225 -12.52 4.56 6.40
C THR A 225 -12.27 3.68 5.19
N VAL A 226 -12.27 4.29 4.01
CA VAL A 226 -12.09 3.58 2.73
C VAL A 226 -10.64 3.72 2.27
N LEU A 227 -9.89 2.63 2.29
CA LEU A 227 -8.61 2.53 1.58
C LEU A 227 -8.93 2.29 0.11
N TYR A 228 -8.86 3.36 -0.66
CA TYR A 228 -9.24 3.34 -2.07
C TYR A 228 -8.26 2.47 -2.89
N ASP A 229 -8.76 2.03 -4.05
CA ASP A 229 -8.13 1.03 -4.92
C ASP A 229 -6.65 1.30 -5.22
N PHE A 230 -6.31 2.41 -5.90
CA PHE A 230 -4.92 2.65 -6.33
C PHE A 230 -3.93 2.92 -5.18
N LEU A 231 -4.40 3.09 -3.94
CA LEU A 231 -3.56 3.06 -2.73
C LEU A 231 -3.46 1.65 -2.18
N ALA A 232 -4.57 0.97 -1.94
CA ALA A 232 -4.59 -0.37 -1.35
C ALA A 232 -3.83 -1.38 -2.24
N ASN A 233 -4.00 -1.30 -3.56
CA ASN A 233 -3.31 -2.13 -4.54
C ASN A 233 -1.98 -1.55 -5.06
N GLY A 234 -1.64 -0.31 -4.70
CA GLY A 234 -0.45 0.41 -5.19
C GLY A 234 0.88 -0.31 -4.94
N ALA A 235 0.94 -1.14 -3.90
CA ALA A 235 2.12 -1.96 -3.62
C ALA A 235 2.54 -2.89 -4.78
N GLY A 236 1.58 -3.34 -5.61
CA GLY A 236 1.89 -4.17 -6.78
C GLY A 236 2.70 -3.41 -7.82
N VAL A 237 2.28 -2.19 -8.17
CA VAL A 237 3.02 -1.34 -9.12
C VAL A 237 4.35 -0.86 -8.53
N THR A 238 4.42 -0.62 -7.21
CA THR A 238 5.68 -0.30 -6.53
C THR A 238 6.69 -1.47 -6.61
N ALA A 239 6.23 -2.71 -6.42
CA ALA A 239 7.08 -3.89 -6.58
C ALA A 239 7.56 -4.06 -8.03
N SER A 240 6.70 -3.83 -9.03
CA SER A 240 7.10 -3.83 -10.44
C SER A 240 8.12 -2.73 -10.76
N TYR A 241 8.01 -1.57 -10.12
CA TYR A 241 9.03 -0.51 -10.24
C TYR A 241 10.37 -0.95 -9.65
N PHE A 242 10.39 -1.67 -8.52
CA PHE A 242 11.63 -2.24 -7.97
C PHE A 242 12.26 -3.28 -8.90
N GLU A 243 11.45 -4.16 -9.48
CA GLU A 243 11.90 -5.13 -10.48
C GLU A 243 12.52 -4.43 -11.70
N TRP A 244 11.85 -3.38 -12.19
CA TRP A 244 12.36 -2.59 -13.30
C TRP A 244 13.70 -1.90 -12.98
N LEU A 245 13.84 -1.30 -11.80
CA LEU A 245 15.11 -0.72 -11.35
C LEU A 245 16.24 -1.75 -11.28
N ARG A 246 15.95 -2.96 -10.78
CA ARG A 246 16.91 -4.06 -10.73
C ARG A 246 17.38 -4.46 -12.12
N ASN A 247 16.43 -4.74 -13.02
CA ASN A 247 16.72 -5.12 -14.41
C ASN A 247 17.54 -4.05 -15.13
N LEU A 248 17.21 -2.76 -14.92
CA LEU A 248 17.95 -1.65 -15.51
C LEU A 248 19.37 -1.53 -14.94
N THR A 249 19.53 -1.68 -13.63
CA THR A 249 20.83 -1.66 -12.95
C THR A 249 21.74 -2.78 -13.45
N ASP A 250 21.21 -4.00 -13.56
CA ASP A 250 21.98 -5.18 -13.99
C ASP A 250 22.39 -5.06 -15.47
N ARG A 251 21.52 -4.50 -16.32
CA ARG A 251 21.86 -4.15 -17.69
C ARG A 251 23.00 -3.15 -17.75
N PHE A 252 22.92 -2.03 -17.01
CA PHE A 252 23.98 -1.02 -17.01
C PHE A 252 25.31 -1.55 -16.46
N ARG A 253 25.25 -2.41 -15.45
CA ARG A 253 26.43 -3.12 -14.91
C ARG A 253 27.06 -4.01 -15.97
N TYR A 254 26.26 -4.82 -16.66
CA TYR A 254 26.73 -5.66 -17.76
C TYR A 254 27.39 -4.84 -18.87
N GLU A 255 26.74 -3.76 -19.34
CA GLU A 255 27.29 -2.88 -20.37
C GLU A 255 28.61 -2.21 -19.93
N ALA A 256 28.72 -1.78 -18.68
CA ALA A 256 29.94 -1.20 -18.14
C ALA A 256 31.08 -2.21 -18.07
N GLU A 257 30.86 -3.35 -17.41
CA GLU A 257 31.91 -4.31 -17.06
C GLU A 257 32.29 -5.23 -18.22
N ARG A 258 31.30 -5.65 -19.04
CA ARG A 258 31.50 -6.66 -20.09
C ARG A 258 31.71 -6.08 -21.48
N ILE A 259 31.09 -4.95 -21.80
CA ILE A 259 31.19 -4.33 -23.13
C ILE A 259 32.24 -3.22 -23.13
N ARG A 260 32.15 -2.29 -22.16
CA ARG A 260 33.03 -1.12 -22.09
C ARG A 260 34.30 -1.33 -21.28
N HIS A 261 34.38 -2.43 -20.52
CA HIS A 261 35.50 -2.75 -19.63
C HIS A 261 35.83 -1.64 -18.61
N VAL A 262 34.80 -0.97 -18.10
CA VAL A 262 34.90 0.04 -17.03
C VAL A 262 34.16 -0.45 -15.78
N SER A 263 34.54 0.05 -14.61
CA SER A 263 33.82 -0.24 -13.36
C SER A 263 32.40 0.30 -13.42
N PHE A 264 31.43 -0.49 -12.96
CA PHE A 264 30.05 -0.04 -12.82
C PHE A 264 29.93 1.05 -11.75
N ASP A 265 29.28 2.16 -12.08
CA ASP A 265 28.96 3.24 -11.17
C ASP A 265 27.43 3.37 -11.01
N ILE A 266 26.95 3.17 -9.77
CA ILE A 266 25.53 3.25 -9.41
C ILE A 266 24.93 4.66 -9.58
N SER A 267 25.77 5.71 -9.74
CA SER A 267 25.29 7.07 -10.04
C SER A 267 24.48 7.14 -11.33
N CYS A 268 24.66 6.20 -12.27
CA CYS A 268 23.82 6.10 -13.48
C CYS A 268 22.31 5.92 -13.18
N MET A 269 21.96 5.48 -11.96
CA MET A 269 20.58 5.30 -11.52
C MET A 269 19.92 6.58 -10.98
N ASP A 270 20.65 7.70 -10.84
CA ASP A 270 20.19 8.89 -10.12
C ASP A 270 18.93 9.56 -10.69
N ASN A 271 18.66 9.37 -11.97
CA ASN A 271 17.48 9.89 -12.67
C ASN A 271 16.30 8.91 -12.71
N TYR A 272 16.52 7.66 -12.28
CA TYR A 272 15.52 6.60 -12.30
C TYR A 272 14.92 6.35 -10.91
N VAL A 273 15.63 6.75 -9.86
CA VAL A 273 15.22 6.54 -8.47
C VAL A 273 14.51 7.75 -7.87
N MET A 274 13.46 7.49 -7.09
CA MET A 274 12.69 8.52 -6.39
C MET A 274 13.56 9.24 -5.34
N PRO A 275 13.59 10.60 -5.31
CA PRO A 275 14.50 11.37 -4.45
C PRO A 275 14.44 11.01 -2.97
N GLU A 276 13.25 10.75 -2.45
CA GLU A 276 12.93 10.45 -1.06
C GLU A 276 13.60 9.17 -0.56
N PHE A 277 13.92 8.26 -1.47
CA PHE A 277 14.50 6.96 -1.14
C PHE A 277 15.77 6.68 -1.93
N LYS A 278 16.37 7.71 -2.54
CA LYS A 278 17.48 7.58 -3.50
C LYS A 278 18.65 6.78 -2.93
N THR A 279 19.14 7.16 -1.75
CA THR A 279 20.31 6.52 -1.14
C THR A 279 19.99 5.07 -0.77
N ARG A 280 18.80 4.82 -0.22
CA ARG A 280 18.34 3.48 0.15
C ARG A 280 18.19 2.57 -1.08
N LEU A 281 17.55 3.05 -2.13
CA LEU A 281 17.40 2.35 -3.41
C LEU A 281 18.76 1.99 -4.00
N LYS A 282 19.68 2.96 -4.12
CA LYS A 282 21.03 2.73 -4.65
C LYS A 282 21.81 1.72 -3.80
N LYS A 283 21.64 1.75 -2.48
CA LYS A 283 22.26 0.77 -1.57
C LYS A 283 21.72 -0.63 -1.83
N ILE A 284 20.42 -0.80 -2.01
CA ILE A 284 19.84 -2.12 -2.34
C ILE A 284 20.29 -2.60 -3.73
N LEU A 285 20.27 -1.71 -4.73
CA LEU A 285 20.61 -2.01 -6.14
C LEU A 285 22.09 -2.34 -6.36
N THR A 286 22.99 -1.78 -5.55
CA THR A 286 24.43 -2.09 -5.64
C THR A 286 24.73 -3.57 -5.35
N ASN A 287 23.86 -4.23 -4.57
CA ASN A 287 24.04 -5.59 -4.07
C ASN A 287 23.23 -6.61 -4.86
N GLY A 288 23.72 -7.84 -4.92
CA GLY A 288 23.01 -8.97 -5.55
C GLY A 288 21.82 -9.46 -4.71
N GLU A 289 21.01 -10.34 -5.28
CA GLU A 289 19.83 -10.87 -4.61
C GLU A 289 20.20 -11.77 -3.42
N SER A 290 19.54 -11.51 -2.30
CA SER A 290 19.66 -12.27 -1.05
C SER A 290 18.40 -12.05 -0.21
N ARG A 291 18.19 -12.92 0.80
CA ARG A 291 17.10 -12.76 1.77
C ARG A 291 17.08 -11.37 2.41
N ASN A 292 18.25 -10.81 2.73
CA ASN A 292 18.33 -9.48 3.35
C ASN A 292 18.04 -8.35 2.37
N THR A 293 18.37 -8.51 1.08
CA THR A 293 17.95 -7.53 0.05
C THR A 293 16.43 -7.59 -0.17
N THR A 294 15.81 -8.78 -0.16
CA THR A 294 14.36 -8.92 -0.20
C THR A 294 13.72 -8.23 1.00
N GLU A 295 14.26 -8.42 2.21
CA GLU A 295 13.76 -7.72 3.39
C GLU A 295 13.95 -6.19 3.28
N SER A 296 15.06 -5.74 2.70
CA SER A 296 15.30 -4.32 2.45
C SER A 296 14.25 -3.72 1.50
N TRP A 297 13.86 -4.44 0.45
CA TRP A 297 12.77 -4.06 -0.45
C TRP A 297 11.41 -4.01 0.27
N ASN A 298 11.12 -5.00 1.13
CA ASN A 298 9.87 -5.04 1.90
C ASN A 298 9.75 -3.85 2.85
N LEU A 299 10.84 -3.51 3.56
CA LEU A 299 10.87 -2.36 4.45
C LEU A 299 10.81 -1.03 3.70
N LEU A 300 11.33 -0.96 2.47
CA LEU A 300 11.16 0.21 1.60
C LEU A 300 9.70 0.35 1.15
N LEU A 301 9.10 -0.75 0.71
CA LEU A 301 7.69 -0.81 0.37
C LEU A 301 6.81 -0.37 1.53
N ARG A 302 7.11 -0.83 2.76
CA ARG A 302 6.42 -0.40 3.98
C ARG A 302 6.42 1.13 4.11
N ASP A 303 7.59 1.75 4.00
CA ASP A 303 7.72 3.20 4.22
C ASP A 303 6.99 4.00 3.13
N ILE A 304 7.04 3.55 1.88
CA ILE A 304 6.25 4.13 0.78
C ILE A 304 4.75 4.04 1.09
N MET A 305 4.26 2.86 1.48
CA MET A 305 2.85 2.65 1.77
C MET A 305 2.39 3.45 3.00
N PHE A 306 3.23 3.57 4.03
CA PHE A 306 2.94 4.34 5.24
C PHE A 306 2.88 5.83 4.92
N ALA A 307 3.84 6.36 4.16
CA ALA A 307 3.86 7.75 3.74
C ALA A 307 2.61 8.12 2.95
N ALA A 308 2.31 7.38 1.88
CA ALA A 308 1.16 7.64 1.02
C ALA A 308 -0.15 7.61 1.81
N LEU A 309 -0.32 6.60 2.68
CA LEU A 309 -1.55 6.48 3.47
C LEU A 309 -1.69 7.58 4.51
N ASN A 310 -0.63 7.86 5.28
CA ASN A 310 -0.66 8.84 6.36
C ASN A 310 -0.96 10.24 5.81
N GLU A 311 -0.37 10.60 4.66
CA GLU A 311 -0.63 11.89 4.01
C GLU A 311 -2.09 12.03 3.57
N ASP A 312 -2.63 11.02 2.87
CA ASP A 312 -4.02 11.04 2.43
C ASP A 312 -4.99 11.03 3.61
N TYR A 313 -4.69 10.27 4.66
CA TYR A 313 -5.50 10.21 5.88
C TYR A 313 -5.53 11.57 6.60
N GLN A 314 -4.35 12.17 6.82
CA GLN A 314 -4.23 13.47 7.48
C GLN A 314 -4.90 14.58 6.66
N PHE A 315 -4.70 14.58 5.34
CA PHE A 315 -5.33 15.53 4.44
C PHE A 315 -6.86 15.39 4.45
N ALA A 316 -7.36 14.17 4.31
CA ALA A 316 -8.79 13.86 4.37
C ALA A 316 -9.43 14.37 5.66
N LYS A 317 -8.78 14.12 6.79
CA LYS A 317 -9.22 14.59 8.11
C LYS A 317 -9.20 16.11 8.22
N GLN A 318 -8.10 16.77 7.83
CA GLN A 318 -7.94 18.22 7.92
C GLN A 318 -8.97 18.96 7.04
N HIS A 319 -9.23 18.44 5.84
CA HIS A 319 -10.10 19.07 4.86
C HIS A 319 -11.54 18.55 4.85
N LYS A 320 -11.85 17.57 5.70
CA LYS A 320 -13.18 16.91 5.78
C LYS A 320 -13.65 16.36 4.43
N VAL A 321 -12.74 15.69 3.73
CA VAL A 321 -12.99 14.99 2.46
C VAL A 321 -12.72 13.50 2.62
N SER A 322 -13.09 12.68 1.64
CA SER A 322 -12.72 11.26 1.66
C SER A 322 -11.22 11.07 1.39
N MET A 323 -10.66 9.93 1.83
CA MET A 323 -9.28 9.58 1.50
C MET A 323 -9.06 9.47 -0.01
N LYS A 324 -10.05 8.99 -0.77
CA LYS A 324 -9.96 8.92 -2.23
C LYS A 324 -9.87 10.30 -2.87
N THR A 325 -10.64 11.27 -2.37
CA THR A 325 -10.52 12.66 -2.82
C THR A 325 -9.14 13.24 -2.50
N ALA A 326 -8.60 12.96 -1.31
CA ALA A 326 -7.23 13.37 -0.95
C ALA A 326 -6.18 12.77 -1.90
N GLY A 327 -6.23 11.45 -2.11
CA GLY A 327 -5.30 10.74 -2.99
C GLY A 327 -5.37 11.21 -4.46
N PHE A 328 -6.56 11.40 -5.01
CA PHE A 328 -6.71 11.95 -6.36
C PHE A 328 -6.17 13.36 -6.49
N LEU A 329 -6.41 14.22 -5.49
CA LEU A 329 -5.89 15.57 -5.49
C LEU A 329 -4.35 15.56 -5.46
N ASN A 330 -3.75 14.75 -4.60
CA ASN A 330 -2.29 14.59 -4.52
C ASN A 330 -1.72 14.11 -5.88
N ALA A 331 -2.33 13.08 -6.49
CA ALA A 331 -1.93 12.58 -7.80
C ALA A 331 -2.03 13.67 -8.90
N GLN A 332 -3.15 14.43 -8.93
CA GLN A 332 -3.35 15.51 -9.89
C GLN A 332 -2.33 16.64 -9.72
N LEU A 333 -2.05 17.04 -8.47
CA LEU A 333 -1.08 18.09 -8.18
C LEU A 333 0.35 17.67 -8.57
N ARG A 334 0.71 16.40 -8.34
CA ARG A 334 2.01 15.85 -8.75
C ARG A 334 2.17 15.82 -10.28
N VAL A 335 1.14 15.35 -11.00
CA VAL A 335 1.14 15.38 -12.48
C VAL A 335 1.17 16.81 -13.01
N LEU A 336 0.42 17.72 -12.39
CA LEU A 336 0.41 19.14 -12.76
C LEU A 336 1.78 19.78 -12.56
N ALA A 337 2.45 19.53 -11.41
CA ALA A 337 3.78 20.02 -11.13
C ALA A 337 4.80 19.52 -12.18
N ALA A 338 4.78 18.22 -12.49
CA ALA A 338 5.63 17.64 -13.53
C ALA A 338 5.37 18.24 -14.92
N THR A 339 4.09 18.48 -15.25
CA THR A 339 3.68 19.10 -16.53
C THR A 339 4.19 20.53 -16.63
N LEU A 340 4.00 21.34 -15.58
CA LEU A 340 4.50 22.71 -15.50
C LEU A 340 6.03 22.76 -15.54
N ALA A 341 6.71 21.81 -14.92
CA ALA A 341 8.17 21.74 -14.90
C ALA A 341 8.79 21.59 -16.31
N ARG A 342 8.09 20.93 -17.23
CA ARG A 342 8.54 20.71 -18.63
C ARG A 342 8.29 21.90 -19.57
N MET A 343 7.42 22.82 -19.17
CA MET A 343 7.07 24.01 -19.94
C MET A 343 8.20 25.03 -19.95
N ASP A 344 8.18 25.91 -20.96
CA ASP A 344 9.04 27.10 -20.98
C ASP A 344 8.71 28.00 -19.78
N GLU A 345 9.73 28.67 -19.24
CA GLU A 345 9.61 29.45 -18.02
C GLU A 345 8.52 30.54 -18.11
N LYS A 346 8.44 31.23 -19.25
CA LYS A 346 7.45 32.28 -19.49
C LYS A 346 6.01 31.74 -19.45
N ASP A 347 5.76 30.59 -20.05
CA ASP A 347 4.43 29.97 -20.08
C ASP A 347 4.06 29.44 -18.69
N ARG A 348 5.00 28.81 -17.99
CA ARG A 348 4.83 28.37 -16.60
C ARG A 348 4.46 29.54 -15.69
N GLN A 349 5.19 30.67 -15.76
CA GLN A 349 4.90 31.85 -14.94
C GLN A 349 3.51 32.43 -15.26
N SER A 350 3.15 32.50 -16.54
CA SER A 350 1.82 32.95 -16.99
C SER A 350 0.69 32.10 -16.44
N ILE A 351 0.82 30.76 -16.50
CA ILE A 351 -0.17 29.83 -15.94
C ILE A 351 -0.24 29.97 -14.43
N MET A 352 0.91 29.97 -13.75
CA MET A 352 0.98 30.10 -12.28
C MET A 352 0.31 31.39 -11.80
N ALA A 353 0.49 32.51 -12.51
CA ALA A 353 -0.12 33.79 -12.15
C ALA A 353 -1.66 33.80 -12.27
N ARG A 354 -2.23 32.95 -13.14
CA ARG A 354 -3.67 32.82 -13.35
C ARG A 354 -4.35 31.84 -12.39
N LEU A 355 -3.58 31.00 -11.70
CA LEU A 355 -4.14 30.03 -10.75
C LEU A 355 -4.72 30.74 -9.51
N PRO A 356 -5.91 30.32 -9.04
CA PRO A 356 -6.44 30.77 -7.75
C PRO A 356 -5.43 30.56 -6.62
N GLU A 357 -5.44 31.44 -5.62
CA GLU A 357 -4.50 31.36 -4.48
C GLU A 357 -4.53 29.99 -3.79
N LYS A 358 -5.72 29.45 -3.53
CA LYS A 358 -5.89 28.11 -2.94
C LYS A 358 -5.19 27.02 -3.76
N SER A 359 -5.31 27.07 -5.09
CA SER A 359 -4.66 26.11 -5.99
C SER A 359 -3.15 26.26 -5.98
N ARG A 360 -2.63 27.50 -5.95
CA ARG A 360 -1.19 27.77 -5.80
C ARG A 360 -0.64 27.23 -4.49
N THR A 361 -1.36 27.44 -3.38
CA THR A 361 -0.95 26.94 -2.06
C THR A 361 -0.88 25.41 -2.03
N LEU A 362 -1.86 24.73 -2.61
CA LEU A 362 -1.86 23.26 -2.71
C LEU A 362 -0.77 22.73 -3.63
N LEU A 363 -0.48 23.42 -4.73
CA LEU A 363 0.52 23.01 -5.71
C LEU A 363 1.97 23.29 -5.25
N LYS A 364 2.17 24.27 -4.37
CA LYS A 364 3.50 24.75 -3.94
C LYS A 364 4.42 23.62 -3.44
N PRO A 365 4.01 22.71 -2.53
CA PRO A 365 4.89 21.64 -2.06
C PRO A 365 5.39 20.74 -3.19
N PHE A 366 4.54 20.43 -4.16
CA PHE A 366 4.88 19.62 -5.33
C PHE A 366 5.83 20.35 -6.28
N MET A 367 5.70 21.67 -6.43
CA MET A 367 6.63 22.49 -7.24
C MET A 367 8.00 22.66 -6.58
N GLU A 368 8.06 22.63 -5.24
CA GLU A 368 9.29 22.69 -4.45
C GLU A 368 9.95 21.31 -4.28
N HIS A 369 9.24 20.23 -4.65
CA HIS A 369 9.71 18.87 -4.51
C HIS A 369 10.96 18.59 -5.39
N PRO A 370 11.99 17.87 -4.89
CA PRO A 370 13.21 17.62 -5.65
C PRO A 370 13.00 16.92 -7.00
N GLU A 371 11.94 16.13 -7.15
CA GLU A 371 11.60 15.45 -8.41
C GLU A 371 11.37 16.42 -9.57
N VAL A 372 10.93 17.66 -9.30
CA VAL A 372 10.68 18.68 -10.32
C VAL A 372 11.93 18.96 -11.14
N LYS A 373 13.11 18.88 -10.52
CA LYS A 373 14.40 19.06 -11.19
C LYS A 373 14.64 18.01 -12.28
N LEU A 374 14.12 16.78 -12.11
CA LEU A 374 14.23 15.71 -13.11
C LEU A 374 13.49 16.07 -14.41
N PHE A 375 12.42 16.87 -14.32
CA PHE A 375 11.63 17.29 -15.48
C PHE A 375 12.13 18.59 -16.11
N MET A 376 12.81 19.44 -15.35
CA MET A 376 13.39 20.70 -15.85
C MET A 376 14.68 20.49 -16.65
N GLN A 377 15.38 19.37 -16.44
CA GLN A 377 16.58 19.03 -17.21
C GLN A 377 16.19 18.63 -18.64
N ARG A 378 15.97 19.62 -19.51
CA ARG A 378 15.90 19.45 -20.97
C ARG A 378 17.27 19.02 -21.48
N GLY A 379 17.52 17.72 -21.51
CA GLY A 379 18.80 17.22 -22.02
C GLY A 379 19.20 15.83 -21.60
N MET A 380 18.26 14.88 -21.45
CA MET A 380 18.67 13.48 -21.64
C MET A 380 19.12 13.35 -23.10
N LYS A 381 20.41 13.55 -23.34
CA LYS A 381 21.07 12.96 -24.50
C LYS A 381 20.72 11.48 -24.41
N ASN A 382 19.98 10.99 -25.41
CA ASN A 382 19.78 9.55 -25.59
C ASN A 382 21.16 8.89 -25.47
N TYR A 383 21.35 8.10 -24.40
CA TYR A 383 22.56 7.34 -24.17
C TYR A 383 22.56 6.10 -25.04
#